data_AF-A0A0U5BG33-F1
#
_entry.id   AF-A0A0U5BG33-F1
#
_cell.length_a   1.000
_cell.length_b   1.000
_cell.length_c   1.000
_cell.angle_alpha   90.00
_cell.angle_beta   90.00
_cell.angle_gamma   90.00
#
_symmetry.space_group_name_H-M   'P 1'
#
loop_
_entity.id
_entity.type
_entity.pdbx_description
1 polymer ?
#
loop_
_entity_poly.entity_id
_entity_poly.type
_entity_poly.pdbx_seq_one_letter_code
_entity_poly.pdbx_strand_id
1 'polypeptide(L)'
;MHKALLPDPPPLLTEGFGELVDRLPPDDERWWNPVRTESFLTSLSLMQKARLEDLKAAEAMSYRTAYRRTRNGSPVWEVRADDISGCLRTARGGSSKQAVVRVGNGRIHVRWMTPVEYARLMGAEGFNLEGSRTSQALFAFGDAVAVPAVEWLAREYLYPLATGKMTSSQSAPVDEKRQRLG
;
A
#
# COMPACT_ATOMS: atom_id res chain seq x y z
N MET A 1 -27.20 -1.46 2.63
CA MET A 1 -26.96 -0.89 3.97
C MET A 1 -26.65 -2.04 4.92
N HIS A 2 -25.63 -1.91 5.77
CA HIS A 2 -25.28 -2.92 6.77
C HIS A 2 -26.38 -2.97 7.86
N LYS A 3 -26.67 -4.16 8.39
CA LYS A 3 -27.84 -4.41 9.25
C LYS A 3 -27.63 -4.13 10.75
N ALA A 4 -26.43 -3.72 11.16
CA ALA A 4 -26.08 -3.51 12.57
C ALA A 4 -25.13 -2.32 12.70
N LEU A 5 -25.13 -1.66 13.85
CA LEU A 5 -24.15 -0.63 14.16
C LEU A 5 -22.78 -1.28 14.34
N LEU A 6 -21.77 -0.75 13.65
CA LEU A 6 -20.39 -1.18 13.81
C LEU A 6 -19.63 -0.15 14.65
N PRO A 7 -18.66 -0.57 15.48
CA PRO A 7 -17.71 0.37 16.06
C PRO A 7 -16.91 1.06 14.95
N ASP A 8 -16.26 2.17 15.28
CA ASP A 8 -15.32 2.78 14.35
C ASP A 8 -14.13 1.83 14.09
N PRO A 9 -13.68 1.69 12.83
CA PRO A 9 -12.48 0.93 12.54
C PRO A 9 -11.25 1.62 13.14
N PRO A 10 -10.13 0.89 13.30
CA PRO A 10 -8.86 1.49 13.68
C PRO A 10 -8.47 2.65 12.76
N PRO A 11 -7.74 3.66 13.27
CA PRO A 11 -7.31 4.79 12.46
C PRO A 11 -6.44 4.34 11.29
N LEU A 12 -6.52 5.09 10.18
CA LEU A 12 -5.69 4.82 9.01
C LEU A 12 -4.21 5.04 9.32
N LEU A 13 -3.37 4.13 8.83
CA LEU A 13 -1.92 4.29 8.88
C LEU A 13 -1.48 5.36 7.87
N THR A 14 -0.66 6.29 8.34
CA THR A 14 -0.04 7.36 7.53
C THR A 14 1.46 7.16 7.32
N GLU A 15 2.04 6.13 7.95
CA GLU A 15 3.46 5.76 7.90
C GLU A 15 3.64 4.27 8.23
N GLY A 16 4.88 3.77 8.22
CA GLY A 16 5.23 2.42 8.66
C GLY A 16 5.55 1.46 7.52
N PHE A 17 5.42 1.88 6.25
CA PHE A 17 5.86 1.05 5.13
C PHE A 17 7.35 0.69 5.23
N GLY A 18 8.19 1.62 5.69
CA GLY A 18 9.62 1.40 5.87
C GLY A 18 9.95 0.19 6.76
N GLU A 19 9.10 -0.17 7.72
CA GLU A 19 9.28 -1.34 8.59
C GLU A 19 8.95 -2.67 7.90
N LEU A 20 8.12 -2.63 6.86
CA LEU A 20 7.72 -3.81 6.09
C LEU A 20 8.73 -4.18 5.00
N VAL A 21 9.65 -3.28 4.67
CA VAL A 21 10.62 -3.41 3.57
C VAL A 21 11.79 -4.31 3.94
N ASP A 22 12.11 -5.26 3.05
CA ASP A 22 13.29 -6.11 3.15
C ASP A 22 14.59 -5.28 3.21
N ARG A 23 15.41 -5.53 4.23
CA ARG A 23 16.73 -4.93 4.42
C ARG A 23 17.75 -5.67 3.56
N LEU A 24 17.93 -5.20 2.33
CA LEU A 24 18.88 -5.79 1.37
C LEU A 24 20.23 -5.06 1.39
N PRO A 25 21.36 -5.78 1.21
CA PRO A 25 22.65 -5.15 1.05
C PRO A 25 22.67 -4.32 -0.27
N PRO A 26 23.52 -3.29 -0.38
CA PRO A 26 23.52 -2.38 -1.53
C PRO A 26 23.86 -3.05 -2.88
N ASP A 27 24.59 -4.16 -2.86
CA ASP A 27 25.05 -4.94 -4.01
C ASP A 27 24.11 -6.10 -4.39
N ASP A 28 22.97 -6.23 -3.72
CA ASP A 28 21.94 -7.22 -4.06
C ASP A 28 21.43 -7.04 -5.50
N GLU A 29 21.41 -8.13 -6.27
CA GLU A 29 21.01 -8.14 -7.69
C GLU A 29 19.58 -7.66 -7.95
N ARG A 30 18.71 -7.62 -6.93
CA ARG A 30 17.35 -7.11 -7.05
C ARG A 30 17.32 -5.60 -7.24
N TRP A 31 18.35 -4.89 -6.80
CA TRP A 31 18.49 -3.47 -7.08
C TRP A 31 18.67 -3.24 -8.57
N TRP A 32 18.00 -2.22 -9.10
CA TRP A 32 18.12 -1.87 -10.50
C TRP A 32 19.52 -1.36 -10.80
N ASN A 33 20.03 -1.75 -11.96
CA ASN A 33 21.30 -1.23 -12.46
C ASN A 33 21.25 0.31 -12.65
N PRO A 34 22.42 0.97 -12.79
CA PRO A 34 22.49 2.42 -12.90
C PRO A 34 21.65 2.99 -14.05
N VAL A 35 21.70 2.37 -15.23
CA VAL A 35 20.95 2.82 -16.43
C VAL A 35 19.44 2.85 -16.17
N ARG A 36 18.92 1.81 -15.53
CA ARG A 36 17.50 1.70 -15.22
C ARG A 36 17.09 2.67 -14.10
N THR A 37 17.95 2.87 -13.11
CA THR A 37 17.73 3.85 -12.03
C THR A 37 17.74 5.28 -12.59
N GLU A 38 18.63 5.59 -13.52
CA GLU A 38 18.66 6.89 -14.20
C GLU A 38 17.39 7.13 -15.04
N SER A 39 16.93 6.12 -15.78
CA SER A 39 15.66 6.19 -16.51
C SER A 39 14.47 6.46 -15.58
N PHE A 40 14.44 5.81 -14.41
CA PHE A 40 13.46 6.07 -13.36
C PHE A 40 13.51 7.53 -12.89
N LEU A 41 14.68 8.02 -12.49
CA LEU A 41 14.87 9.37 -11.98
C LEU A 41 14.49 10.42 -13.04
N THR A 42 14.92 10.23 -14.29
CA THR A 42 14.64 11.15 -15.38
C THR A 42 13.14 11.29 -15.65
N SER A 43 12.37 10.21 -15.48
CA SER A 43 10.92 10.22 -15.68
C SER A 43 10.12 10.97 -14.59
N LEU A 44 10.74 11.28 -13.45
CA LEU A 44 10.08 11.99 -12.36
C LEU A 44 9.85 13.46 -12.73
N SER A 45 8.73 14.02 -12.26
CA SER A 45 8.48 15.46 -12.33
C SER A 45 9.47 16.25 -11.47
N LEU A 46 9.65 17.54 -11.76
CA LEU A 46 10.57 18.41 -11.03
C LEU A 46 10.29 18.42 -9.51
N MET A 47 9.02 18.51 -9.13
CA MET A 47 8.60 18.45 -7.72
C MET A 47 9.02 17.15 -7.03
N GLN A 48 8.89 16.01 -7.72
CA GLN A 48 9.26 14.72 -7.17
C GLN A 48 10.77 14.55 -7.07
N LYS A 49 11.53 15.06 -8.06
CA LYS A 49 12.99 15.09 -8.03
C LYS A 49 13.49 15.90 -6.84
N ALA A 50 12.98 17.11 -6.64
CA ALA A 50 13.35 17.97 -5.52
C ALA A 50 13.14 17.26 -4.17
N ARG A 51 11.95 16.72 -3.93
CA ARG A 51 11.65 15.97 -2.71
C ARG A 51 12.56 14.74 -2.52
N LEU A 52 12.91 14.05 -3.61
CA LEU A 52 13.78 12.88 -3.53
C LEU A 52 15.24 13.27 -3.24
N GLU A 53 15.71 14.41 -3.76
CA GLU A 53 17.02 14.96 -3.41
C GLU A 53 17.08 15.40 -1.94
N ASP A 54 16.00 15.98 -1.39
CA ASP A 54 15.91 16.30 0.04
C ASP A 54 16.06 15.04 0.90
N LEU A 55 15.33 13.97 0.55
CA LEU A 55 15.45 12.67 1.24
C LEU A 55 16.84 12.05 1.08
N LYS A 56 17.47 12.23 -0.08
CA LYS A 56 18.80 11.69 -0.36
C LYS A 56 19.88 12.40 0.45
N ALA A 57 19.73 13.70 0.67
CA ALA A 57 20.64 14.51 1.48
C ALA A 57 20.53 14.18 2.99
N ALA A 58 19.41 13.61 3.44
CA ALA A 58 19.23 13.22 4.83
C ALA A 58 20.15 12.04 5.23
N GLU A 59 20.62 12.06 6.48
CA GLU A 59 21.40 10.96 7.07
C GLU A 59 20.53 9.73 7.36
N ALA A 60 19.24 9.95 7.63
CA ALA A 60 18.28 8.89 7.87
C ALA A 60 17.92 8.15 6.56
N MET A 61 17.95 6.82 6.61
CA MET A 61 17.44 5.98 5.52
C MET A 61 15.91 6.05 5.49
N SER A 62 15.36 6.40 4.34
CA SER A 62 13.93 6.45 4.07
C SER A 62 13.55 5.46 2.96
N TYR A 63 12.32 4.96 3.05
CA TYR A 63 11.74 4.07 2.05
C TYR A 63 10.48 4.70 1.46
N ARG A 64 10.30 4.62 0.14
CA ARG A 64 9.10 5.12 -0.53
C ARG A 64 8.54 4.15 -1.55
N THR A 65 7.22 4.13 -1.55
CA THR A 65 6.31 3.86 -2.67
C THR A 65 6.73 4.42 -4.02
N ALA A 66 6.89 3.64 -5.09
CA ALA A 66 6.79 4.16 -6.45
C ALA A 66 5.94 3.29 -7.37
N TYR A 67 5.17 3.92 -8.28
CA TYR A 67 4.31 3.23 -9.24
C TYR A 67 4.32 3.94 -10.60
N ARG A 68 3.94 3.23 -11.66
CA ARG A 68 3.84 3.84 -13.01
C ARG A 68 2.45 4.41 -13.27
N ARG A 69 2.40 5.58 -13.89
CA ARG A 69 1.17 6.16 -14.46
C ARG A 69 1.42 6.68 -15.85
N THR A 70 0.40 6.61 -16.70
CA THR A 70 0.45 7.26 -18.01
C THR A 70 0.12 8.73 -17.83
N ARG A 71 1.03 9.60 -18.28
CA ARG A 71 0.85 11.05 -18.37
C ARG A 71 1.16 11.46 -19.80
N ASN A 72 0.26 12.21 -20.43
CA ASN A 72 0.42 12.68 -21.81
C ASN A 72 0.81 11.55 -22.79
N GLY A 73 0.15 10.39 -22.67
CA GLY A 73 0.41 9.22 -23.51
C GLY A 73 1.68 8.43 -23.17
N SER A 74 2.52 8.89 -22.23
CA SER A 74 3.78 8.24 -21.86
C SER A 74 3.75 7.67 -20.45
N PRO A 75 4.27 6.45 -20.21
CA PRO A 75 4.40 5.89 -18.87
C PRO A 75 5.53 6.60 -18.11
N VAL A 76 5.20 7.21 -16.97
CA VAL A 76 6.14 7.87 -16.07
C VAL A 76 6.08 7.23 -14.68
N TRP A 77 7.14 7.40 -13.89
CA TRP A 77 7.13 7.02 -12.49
C TRP A 77 6.60 8.13 -11.59
N GLU A 78 5.84 7.73 -10.57
CA GLU A 78 5.45 8.59 -9.47
C GLU A 78 5.94 7.97 -8.15
N VAL A 79 6.61 8.77 -7.32
CA VAL A 79 7.05 8.40 -5.98
C VAL A 79 6.08 8.98 -4.97
N ARG A 80 5.70 8.21 -3.97
CA ARG A 80 4.87 8.69 -2.87
C ARG A 80 5.63 9.66 -1.96
N ALA A 81 4.91 10.60 -1.36
CA ALA A 81 5.50 11.56 -0.42
C ALA A 81 5.69 10.94 0.97
N ASP A 82 4.68 10.16 1.34
CA ASP A 82 4.48 9.51 2.62
C ASP A 82 5.10 8.11 2.65
N ASP A 83 5.25 7.58 3.85
CA ASP A 83 5.78 6.25 4.12
C ASP A 83 4.66 5.19 4.16
N ILE A 84 3.88 5.13 3.09
CA ILE A 84 2.85 4.10 2.89
C ILE A 84 2.94 3.52 1.49
N SER A 85 2.34 2.35 1.27
CA SER A 85 2.20 1.79 -0.08
C SER A 85 1.02 2.42 -0.83
N GLY A 86 1.10 2.49 -2.16
CA GLY A 86 -0.10 2.58 -2.98
C GLY A 86 -0.94 1.30 -2.88
N CYS A 87 -2.17 1.31 -3.37
CA CYS A 87 -2.98 0.10 -3.44
C CYS A 87 -2.26 -0.97 -4.28
N LEU A 88 -2.11 -2.17 -3.73
CA LEU A 88 -1.69 -3.34 -4.50
C LEU A 88 -2.77 -3.66 -5.54
N ARG A 89 -2.34 -4.10 -6.72
CA ARG A 89 -3.23 -4.41 -7.85
C ARG A 89 -2.82 -5.74 -8.43
N THR A 90 -3.78 -6.45 -9.00
CA THR A 90 -3.55 -7.67 -9.76
C THR A 90 -2.48 -7.41 -10.84
N ALA A 91 -1.32 -8.04 -10.67
CA ALA A 91 -0.12 -7.77 -11.46
C ALA A 91 -0.18 -8.37 -12.87
N ARG A 92 -0.98 -7.78 -13.77
CA ARG A 92 -1.10 -8.17 -15.18
C ARG A 92 -0.01 -7.58 -16.10
N GLY A 93 0.79 -6.63 -15.62
CA GLY A 93 1.84 -5.96 -16.38
C GLY A 93 2.75 -5.10 -15.50
N GLY A 94 3.70 -4.39 -16.11
CA GLY A 94 4.66 -3.56 -15.36
C GLY A 94 4.02 -2.41 -14.57
N SER A 95 2.90 -1.87 -15.04
CA SER A 95 2.22 -0.72 -14.40
C SER A 95 1.39 -1.08 -13.17
N SER A 96 1.10 -2.36 -12.95
CA SER A 96 0.39 -2.84 -11.74
C SER A 96 1.35 -3.27 -10.63
N LYS A 97 2.66 -3.22 -10.86
CA LYS A 97 3.69 -3.51 -9.85
C LYS A 97 4.16 -2.21 -9.18
N GLN A 98 4.45 -2.31 -7.88
CA GLN A 98 5.10 -1.23 -7.15
C GLN A 98 6.61 -1.44 -7.06
N ALA A 99 7.35 -0.34 -7.09
CA ALA A 99 8.77 -0.29 -6.79
C ALA A 99 8.99 0.26 -5.38
N VAL A 100 10.09 -0.17 -4.78
CA VAL A 100 10.62 0.35 -3.52
C VAL A 100 11.80 1.26 -3.85
N VAL A 101 11.72 2.50 -3.37
CA VAL A 101 12.82 3.46 -3.42
C VAL A 101 13.44 3.53 -2.03
N ARG A 102 14.70 3.09 -1.89
CA ARG A 102 15.52 3.31 -0.70
C ARG A 102 16.36 4.56 -0.95
N VAL A 103 16.28 5.54 -0.08
CA VAL A 103 16.92 6.85 -0.26
C VAL A 103 17.46 7.40 1.05
N GLY A 104 18.65 8.01 1.00
CA GLY A 104 19.35 8.60 2.16
C GLY A 104 20.86 8.43 2.03
N ASN A 105 21.63 9.11 2.88
CA ASN A 105 23.10 9.10 2.89
C ASN A 105 23.72 9.31 1.50
N GLY A 106 23.19 10.27 0.75
CA GLY A 106 23.64 10.62 -0.59
C GLY A 106 23.29 9.60 -1.68
N ARG A 107 22.56 8.53 -1.37
CA ARG A 107 22.31 7.40 -2.29
C ARG A 107 20.82 7.15 -2.53
N ILE A 108 20.52 6.65 -3.72
CA ILE A 108 19.20 6.16 -4.12
C ILE A 108 19.36 4.77 -4.72
N HIS A 109 18.59 3.81 -4.22
CA HIS A 109 18.45 2.49 -4.82
C HIS A 109 16.97 2.23 -5.10
N VAL A 110 16.68 1.64 -6.26
CA VAL A 110 15.30 1.32 -6.65
C VAL A 110 15.23 -0.14 -7.03
N ARG A 111 14.18 -0.83 -6.57
CA ARG A 111 13.89 -2.20 -6.99
C ARG A 111 12.40 -2.43 -7.10
N TRP A 112 12.03 -3.57 -7.66
CA TRP A 112 10.66 -4.06 -7.48
C TRP A 112 10.42 -4.46 -6.03
N MET A 113 9.21 -4.22 -5.55
CA MET A 113 8.75 -4.75 -4.27
C MET A 113 8.63 -6.28 -4.35
N THR A 114 9.05 -6.98 -3.29
CA THR A 114 9.12 -8.44 -3.24
C THR A 114 7.76 -9.07 -2.93
N PRO A 115 7.56 -10.36 -3.23
CA PRO A 115 6.38 -11.09 -2.80
C PRO A 115 6.17 -11.08 -1.28
N VAL A 116 7.24 -11.14 -0.49
CA VAL A 116 7.19 -11.12 0.97
C VAL A 116 6.71 -9.74 1.46
N GLU A 117 7.16 -8.65 0.84
CA GLU A 117 6.67 -7.30 1.15
C GLU A 117 5.20 -7.11 0.77
N TYR A 118 4.75 -7.67 -0.35
CA TYR A 118 3.32 -7.73 -0.70
C TYR A 118 2.53 -8.49 0.37
N ALA A 119 3.05 -9.63 0.84
CA ALA A 119 2.42 -10.42 1.89
C ALA A 119 2.30 -9.63 3.20
N ARG A 120 3.38 -8.98 3.65
CA ARG A 120 3.38 -8.10 4.84
C ARG A 120 2.38 -6.97 4.74
N LEU A 121 2.30 -6.28 3.58
CA LEU A 121 1.30 -5.24 3.34
C LEU A 121 -0.14 -5.75 3.43
N MET A 122 -0.37 -7.02 3.05
CA MET A 122 -1.67 -7.66 3.17
C MET A 122 -1.94 -8.25 4.57
N GLY A 123 -0.99 -8.16 5.51
CA GLY A 123 -1.07 -8.82 6.82
C GLY A 123 -0.96 -10.35 6.76
N ALA A 124 -0.29 -10.87 5.72
CA ALA A 124 -0.16 -12.29 5.42
C ALA A 124 1.31 -12.75 5.41
N GLU A 125 2.15 -12.19 6.28
CA GLU A 125 3.61 -12.43 6.29
C GLU A 125 4.01 -13.91 6.48
N GLY A 126 3.16 -14.70 7.14
CA GLY A 126 3.37 -16.14 7.34
C GLY A 126 2.91 -17.02 6.18
N PHE A 127 2.45 -16.45 5.06
CA PHE A 127 1.97 -17.23 3.92
C PHE A 127 3.12 -17.94 3.21
N ASN A 128 2.99 -19.25 2.98
CA ASN A 128 4.03 -20.02 2.30
C ASN A 128 4.10 -19.64 0.81
N LEU A 129 5.23 -19.07 0.39
CA LEU A 129 5.51 -18.69 -1.00
C LEU A 129 6.45 -19.67 -1.72
N GLU A 130 6.83 -20.78 -1.09
CA GLU A 130 7.67 -21.80 -1.69
C GLU A 130 7.04 -22.36 -2.98
N GLY A 131 7.87 -22.55 -4.00
CA GLY A 131 7.43 -23.01 -5.33
C GLY A 131 6.63 -21.99 -6.15
N SER A 132 6.28 -20.83 -5.60
CA SER A 132 5.54 -19.80 -6.33
C SER A 132 6.46 -18.92 -7.16
N ARG A 133 6.11 -18.68 -8.43
CA ARG A 133 6.81 -17.67 -9.23
C ARG A 133 6.48 -16.28 -8.69
N THR A 134 7.44 -15.36 -8.72
CA THR A 134 7.23 -13.96 -8.29
C THR A 134 5.98 -13.33 -8.92
N SER A 135 5.75 -13.53 -10.23
CA SER A 135 4.57 -12.98 -10.89
C SER A 135 3.25 -13.53 -10.36
N GLN A 136 3.20 -14.81 -9.99
CA GLN A 136 2.01 -15.45 -9.43
C GLN A 136 1.73 -14.91 -8.03
N ALA A 137 2.75 -14.80 -7.18
CA ALA A 137 2.59 -14.26 -5.84
C ALA A 137 2.12 -12.79 -5.86
N LEU A 138 2.73 -11.94 -6.70
CA LEU A 138 2.30 -10.55 -6.86
C LEU A 138 0.88 -10.44 -7.43
N PHE A 139 0.49 -11.34 -8.33
CA PHE A 139 -0.89 -11.40 -8.84
C PHE A 139 -1.86 -11.74 -7.70
N ALA A 140 -1.57 -12.81 -6.95
CA ALA A 140 -2.44 -13.29 -5.88
C ALA A 140 -2.64 -12.24 -4.78
N PHE A 141 -1.56 -11.64 -4.27
CA PHE A 141 -1.68 -10.58 -3.26
C PHE A 141 -2.29 -9.29 -3.82
N GLY A 142 -2.10 -9.01 -5.12
CA GLY A 142 -2.74 -7.87 -5.76
C GLY A 142 -4.26 -8.03 -5.97
N ASP A 143 -4.76 -9.26 -5.93
CA ASP A 143 -6.18 -9.63 -6.09
C ASP A 143 -6.87 -9.96 -4.75
N ALA A 144 -6.07 -10.15 -3.69
CA ALA A 144 -6.54 -10.51 -2.36
C ALA A 144 -7.15 -9.33 -1.60
N VAL A 145 -7.65 -9.63 -0.40
CA VAL A 145 -8.12 -8.66 0.60
C VAL A 145 -7.16 -8.61 1.78
N ALA A 146 -6.98 -7.43 2.38
CA ALA A 146 -6.07 -7.26 3.50
C ALA A 146 -6.60 -8.01 4.74
N VAL A 147 -5.76 -8.87 5.33
CA VAL A 147 -6.09 -9.70 6.49
C VAL A 147 -6.64 -8.86 7.66
N PRO A 148 -6.03 -7.72 8.05
CA PRO A 148 -6.54 -6.93 9.18
C PRO A 148 -7.96 -6.41 8.98
N ALA A 149 -8.34 -6.09 7.74
CA ALA A 149 -9.69 -5.63 7.43
C ALA A 149 -10.71 -6.78 7.55
N VAL A 150 -10.35 -7.96 7.06
CA VAL A 150 -11.21 -9.16 7.16
C VAL A 150 -11.33 -9.61 8.62
N GLU A 151 -10.25 -9.61 9.39
CA GLU A 151 -10.25 -9.96 10.81
C GLU A 151 -11.14 -9.02 11.63
N TRP A 152 -11.04 -7.72 11.38
CA TRP A 152 -11.91 -6.74 12.02
C TRP A 152 -13.38 -6.99 11.66
N LEU A 153 -13.70 -7.18 10.37
CA LEU A 153 -15.06 -7.46 9.94
C LEU A 153 -15.59 -8.78 10.52
N ALA A 154 -14.73 -9.80 10.59
CA ALA A 154 -15.09 -11.09 11.17
C ALA A 154 -15.46 -10.96 12.65
N ARG A 155 -14.65 -10.22 13.41
CA ARG A 155 -14.85 -10.01 14.84
C ARG A 155 -16.05 -9.11 15.14
N GLU A 156 -16.18 -7.98 14.45
CA GLU A 156 -17.19 -6.95 14.78
C GLU A 156 -18.54 -7.20 14.11
N TYR A 157 -18.57 -7.98 13.01
CA TYR A 157 -19.79 -8.17 12.22
C TYR A 157 -20.17 -9.64 12.03
N LEU A 158 -19.30 -10.43 11.41
CA LEU A 158 -19.67 -11.77 10.95
C LEU A 158 -19.92 -12.73 12.12
N TYR A 159 -19.05 -12.71 13.13
CA TYR A 159 -19.17 -13.57 14.30
C TYR A 159 -20.39 -13.22 15.17
N PRO A 160 -20.65 -11.92 15.51
CA PRO A 160 -21.89 -11.53 16.15
C PRO A 160 -23.14 -11.92 15.35
N LEU A 161 -23.09 -11.81 14.02
CA LEU A 161 -24.23 -12.15 13.15
C LEU A 161 -24.51 -13.65 13.18
N ALA A 162 -23.47 -14.46 12.99
CA ALA A 162 -23.58 -15.91 12.97
C ALA A 162 -24.02 -16.49 14.33
N THR A 163 -23.69 -15.83 15.43
CA THR A 163 -24.01 -16.28 16.79
C THR A 163 -25.27 -15.63 17.39
N GLY A 164 -25.97 -14.79 16.63
CA GLY A 164 -27.18 -14.10 17.10
C GLY A 164 -26.92 -13.02 18.15
N LYS A 165 -25.66 -12.59 18.32
CA LYS A 165 -25.24 -11.55 19.27
C LYS A 165 -25.22 -10.14 18.67
N MET A 166 -25.61 -9.99 17.39
CA MET A 166 -25.70 -8.65 16.80
C MET A 166 -26.77 -7.82 17.50
N THR A 167 -26.36 -6.67 18.00
CA THR A 167 -27.27 -5.63 18.44
C THR A 167 -27.95 -5.05 17.18
N SER A 168 -29.27 -5.21 17.07
CA SER A 168 -30.04 -4.54 16.02
C SER A 168 -29.86 -3.03 16.17
N SER A 169 -29.59 -2.32 15.07
CA SER A 169 -29.57 -0.85 15.09
C SER A 169 -30.88 -0.34 15.67
N GLN A 170 -30.86 0.32 16.83
CA GLN A 170 -31.96 1.22 17.17
C GLN A 170 -31.95 2.29 16.07
N SER A 171 -33.07 2.43 15.38
CA SER A 171 -33.29 3.52 14.42
C SER A 171 -32.84 4.82 15.07
N ALA A 172 -31.88 5.52 14.45
CA ALA A 172 -31.57 6.89 14.84
C ALA A 172 -32.89 7.68 14.91
N PRO A 173 -33.10 8.54 15.93
CA PRO A 173 -34.32 9.31 16.03
C PRO A 173 -34.52 10.07 14.71
N VAL A 174 -35.68 9.87 14.09
CA VAL A 174 -36.12 10.71 12.97
C VAL A 174 -36.19 12.12 13.51
N ASP A 175 -35.36 13.02 12.98
CA ASP A 175 -35.34 14.42 13.38
C ASP A 175 -36.66 15.08 12.94
N GLU A 176 -37.63 15.15 13.87
CA GLU A 176 -39.00 15.65 13.68
C GLU A 176 -39.08 17.17 13.37
N LYS A 177 -37.95 17.83 13.08
CA LYS A 177 -37.88 19.27 12.85
C LYS A 177 -38.04 19.72 11.39
N ARG A 178 -38.78 18.98 10.56
CA ARG A 178 -39.16 19.41 9.19
C ARG A 178 -40.66 19.30 8.86
N GLN A 179 -41.54 19.45 9.85
CA GLN A 179 -42.99 19.62 9.64
C GLN A 179 -43.62 20.84 10.35
N ARG A 180 -42.84 21.91 10.56
CA ARG A 180 -43.40 23.22 10.91
C ARG A 180 -42.75 24.35 10.11
N LEU A 181 -43.14 24.44 8.85
CA LEU A 181 -43.27 25.69 8.10
C LEU A 181 -44.35 25.42 7.05
N GLY A 182 -45.60 25.60 7.50
CA GLY A 182 -46.66 26.12 6.64
C GLY A 182 -46.51 27.63 6.50
#